data_AF-A0A526YJ08-F1
#
_entry.id   AF-A0A526YJ08-F1
#
_cell.length_a   1.000
_cell.length_b   1.000
_cell.length_c   1.000
_cell.angle_alpha   90.00
_cell.angle_beta   90.00
_cell.angle_gamma   90.00
#
_symmetry.space_group_name_H-M   'P 1'
#
loop_
_entity.id
_entity.type
_entity.pdbx_description
1 polymer ?
#
loop_
_entity_poly.entity_id
_entity_poly.type
_entity_poly.pdbx_seq_one_letter_code
_entity_poly.pdbx_strand_id
1 'polypeptide(L)' 'MTSQIIPVDPFDFIIFGGTGDLSERKLLPSLYHRQRGHQFSEPTRII' A
#
# COMPACT_ATOMS: atom_id res chain seq x y z
N MET A 1 -22.34 -0.62 7.63
CA MET A 1 -21.44 -0.13 6.56
C MET A 1 -20.58 -1.30 6.12
N THR A 2 -20.74 -1.78 4.90
CA THR A 2 -19.92 -2.87 4.34
C THR A 2 -18.64 -2.27 3.74
N SER A 3 -17.48 -2.89 4.01
CA SER A 3 -16.22 -2.48 3.38
C SER A 3 -16.21 -2.95 1.94
N GLN A 4 -16.14 -2.03 0.98
CA GLN A 4 -15.99 -2.31 -0.44
C GLN A 4 -14.57 -1.94 -0.89
N ILE A 5 -13.94 -2.81 -1.66
CA ILE A 5 -12.64 -2.53 -2.29
C ILE A 5 -12.92 -1.80 -3.61
N ILE A 6 -12.30 -0.63 -3.78
CA ILE A 6 -12.41 0.17 -5.00
C ILE A 6 -11.12 -0.05 -5.79
N PRO A 7 -11.19 -0.51 -7.06
CA PRO A 7 -10.01 -0.63 -7.89
C PRO A 7 -9.44 0.76 -8.21
N VAL A 8 -8.11 0.86 -8.27
CA VAL A 8 -7.39 2.10 -8.60
C VAL A 8 -6.41 1.83 -9.72
N ASP A 9 -6.17 2.85 -10.54
CA ASP A 9 -5.11 2.81 -11.56
C ASP A 9 -3.73 2.68 -10.88
N PRO A 10 -2.71 2.12 -11.56
CA PRO A 10 -1.36 2.02 -11.01
C PRO A 10 -0.79 3.38 -10.59
N PHE A 11 -0.02 3.41 -9.49
CA PHE A 11 0.55 4.64 -8.94
C PHE A 11 1.90 4.41 -8.26
N ASP A 12 2.61 5.52 -8.03
CA ASP A 12 3.80 5.55 -7.19
C ASP A 12 3.42 6.03 -5.78
N PHE A 13 3.61 5.20 -4.76
CA PHE A 13 3.36 5.51 -3.35
C PHE A 13 4.66 5.94 -2.67
N ILE A 14 4.84 7.24 -2.45
CA ILE A 14 6.08 7.80 -1.89
C ILE A 14 5.96 7.97 -0.38
N ILE A 15 6.83 7.30 0.39
CA ILE A 15 6.88 7.38 1.85
C ILE A 15 8.07 8.25 2.31
N PHE A 16 7.81 9.52 2.58
CA PHE A 16 8.78 10.36 3.27
C PHE A 16 8.94 9.91 4.72
N GLY A 17 10.18 9.61 5.12
CA GLY A 17 10.45 8.97 6.41
C GLY A 17 10.17 7.46 6.41
N GLY A 18 10.49 6.76 5.31
CA GLY A 18 10.32 5.30 5.17
C GLY A 18 10.99 4.46 6.26
N THR A 19 11.99 5.00 6.97
CA THR A 19 12.67 4.35 8.11
C THR A 19 12.05 4.68 9.48
N GLY A 20 10.98 5.48 9.51
CA GLY A 20 10.30 5.86 10.75
C GLY A 20 9.42 4.74 11.31
N ASP A 21 9.13 4.82 12.61
CA ASP A 21 8.34 3.81 13.35
C ASP A 21 6.98 3.50 12.70
N LEU A 22 6.28 4.55 12.23
CA LEU A 22 4.99 4.39 11.57
C LEU A 22 5.12 3.62 10.23
N SER A 23 6.16 3.92 9.46
CA SER A 23 6.41 3.28 8.16
C SER A 23 6.66 1.79 8.34
N GLU A 24 7.55 1.43 9.27
CA GLU A 24 7.93 0.05 9.53
C GLU A 24 6.79 -0.76 10.19
N ARG A 25 6.11 -0.19 11.18
CA ARG A 25 5.13 -0.94 11.98
C ARG A 25 3.71 -0.91 11.44
N LYS A 26 3.39 0.01 10.52
CA LYS A 26 2.02 0.18 10.00
C LYS A 26 1.93 0.25 8.49
N LEU A 27 2.66 1.16 7.84
CA LEU A 27 2.49 1.40 6.41
C LEU A 27 2.94 0.19 5.59
N LEU A 28 4.20 -0.24 5.75
CA LEU A 28 4.75 -1.36 4.97
C LEU A 28 4.00 -2.68 5.22
N PRO A 29 3.68 -3.09 6.47
CA PRO A 29 2.87 -4.28 6.71
C PRO A 29 1.49 -4.20 6.06
N SER A 30 0.83 -3.04 6.13
CA SER A 30 -0.50 -2.86 5.54
C SER A 30 -0.43 -2.96 4.01
N LEU A 31 0.54 -2.30 3.38
CA LEU A 31 0.75 -2.36 1.93
C LEU A 31 1.08 -3.79 1.47
N TYR A 32 1.90 -4.52 2.23
CA TYR A 32 2.17 -5.94 1.99
C TYR A 32 0.90 -6.79 2.02
N HIS A 33 0.02 -6.59 3.00
CA HIS A 33 -1.27 -7.29 3.06
C HIS A 33 -2.18 -6.96 1.88
N ARG A 34 -2.17 -5.71 1.39
CA ARG A 34 -2.92 -5.30 0.19
C ARG A 34 -2.38 -5.97 -1.07
N GLN A 35 -1.05 -6.02 -1.23
CA GLN A 35 -0.41 -6.73 -2.34
C GLN A 35 -0.73 -8.23 -2.32
N ARG A 36 -0.63 -8.88 -1.15
CA ARG A 36 -1.05 -10.30 -0.99
C ARG A 36 -2.52 -10.54 -1.29
N GLY A 37 -3.36 -9.53 -1.08
CA GLY A 37 -4.78 -9.56 -1.42
C GLY A 37 -5.06 -9.31 -2.90
N HIS A 38 -4.05 -9.19 -3.76
CA HIS A 38 -4.16 -8.82 -5.18
C HIS A 38 -4.92 -7.50 -5.41
N GLN A 39 -4.77 -6.56 -4.48
CA GLN A 39 -5.44 -5.25 -4.53
C GLN A 39 -4.56 -4.17 -5.19
N PHE A 40 -3.38 -4.54 -5.68
CA PHE A 40 -2.50 -3.64 -6.42
C PHE A 40 -2.65 -3.89 -7.92
N SER A 41 -2.74 -2.81 -8.67
CA SER A 41 -2.70 -2.80 -10.13
C SER A 41 -1.24 -2.64 -10.57
N GLU A 42 -0.72 -3.55 -11.38
CA GLU A 42 0.64 -3.43 -11.92
C GLU A 42 0.69 -2.33 -13.00
N PRO A 43 1.75 -1.49 -13.05
CA PRO A 43 2.96 -1.49 -12.23
C PRO A 43 2.90 -0.47 -11.06
N THR A 44 2.32 -0.85 -9.92
CA THR A 44 2.37 0.01 -8.70
C THR A 44 3.74 -0.10 -8.04
N ARG A 45 4.29 1.04 -7.60
CA ARG A 45 5.60 1.09 -6.94
C ARG A 45 5.48 1.74 -5.57
N ILE A 46 6.23 1.24 -4.60
CA ILE A 46 6.39 1.84 -3.27
C ILE A 46 7.82 2.38 -3.21
N ILE A 47 7.96 3.70 -2.99
CA ILE A 47 9.22 4.45 -3.04
C ILE A 47 9.48 5.11 -1.69
#